data_AF-A0A2E9WCJ9-F1
#
_entry.id   AF-A0A2E9WCJ9-F1
#
_cell.length_a   1.000
_cell.length_b   1.000
_cell.length_c   1.000
_cell.angle_alpha   90.00
_cell.angle_beta   90.00
_cell.angle_gamma   90.00
#
_symmetry.space_group_name_H-M   'P 1'
#
loop_
_entity.id
_entity.type
_entity.pdbx_description
1 polymer ?
#
loop_
_entity_poly.entity_id
_entity_poly.type
_entity_poly.pdbx_seq_one_letter_code
_entity_poly.pdbx_strand_id
1 'polypeptide(L)' 'MNDSNEKTRPRLFVDADACPVKAECERVAERHRIEMIVVSNGGIRPSRNPLIRNVIVP' A
#
# COMPACT_ATOMS: atom_id res chain seq x y z
N MET A 1 24.26 -2.43 4.93
CA MET A 1 23.72 -1.46 3.96
C MET A 1 22.74 -0.59 4.73
N ASN A 2 23.21 0.50 5.32
CA ASN A 2 22.33 1.44 6.03
C ASN A 2 21.93 2.51 5.02
N ASP A 3 20.83 2.29 4.32
CA ASP A 3 20.29 3.27 3.41
C ASP A 3 19.46 4.27 4.23
N SER A 4 20.12 5.34 4.70
CA SER A 4 19.50 6.46 5.41
C SER A 4 18.31 7.08 4.66
N ASN A 5 18.16 6.77 3.37
CA ASN A 5 17.08 7.19 2.50
C ASN A 5 15.80 6.34 2.64
N GLU A 6 15.84 5.17 3.27
CA GLU A 6 14.64 4.33 3.44
C GLU A 6 13.57 5.03 4.31
N LYS A 7 14.01 5.79 5.33
CA LYS A 7 13.11 6.58 6.19
C LYS A 7 12.44 7.77 5.48
N THR A 8 13.00 8.25 4.38
CA THR A 8 12.47 9.40 3.61
C THR A 8 11.65 8.98 2.39
N ARG A 9 11.52 7.67 2.11
CA ARG A 9 10.68 7.22 1.01
C ARG A 9 9.20 7.52 1.28
N PRO A 10 8.48 8.07 0.29
CA PRO A 10 7.05 8.31 0.44
C PRO A 10 6.32 6.98 0.62
N ARG A 11 5.19 7.02 1.33
CA ARG A 11 4.28 5.88 1.49
C ARG A 11 2.95 6.20 0.83
N LEU A 12 2.35 5.20 0.19
CA LEU A 12 1.08 5.35 -0.51
C LEU A 12 -0.06 4.83 0.37
N PHE A 13 -0.98 5.68 0.78
CA PHE A 13 -2.17 5.27 1.51
C PHE A 13 -3.35 5.21 0.55
N VAL A 14 -4.10 4.10 0.57
CA VAL A 14 -5.26 3.86 -0.29
C VAL A 14 -6.44 3.46 0.57
N ASP A 15 -7.53 4.21 0.45
CA ASP A 15 -8.85 3.80 0.94
C ASP A 15 -9.40 2.69 0.04
N ALA A 16 -9.62 1.51 0.58
CA ALA A 16 -10.00 0.32 -0.18
C ALA A 16 -11.50 0.16 -0.37
N ASP A 17 -12.33 0.86 0.41
CA ASP A 17 -13.77 0.60 0.47
C ASP A 17 -14.50 1.12 -0.79
N ALA A 18 -13.87 2.04 -1.53
CA ALA A 18 -14.45 2.58 -2.77
C ALA A 18 -13.43 2.86 -3.89
N CYS A 19 -12.14 2.50 -3.75
CA CYS A 19 -11.14 2.90 -4.74
C CYS A 19 -11.22 2.06 -6.03
N PRO A 20 -11.61 2.66 -7.18
CA PRO A 20 -11.72 1.95 -8.45
C PRO A 20 -10.34 1.65 -9.08
N VAL A 21 -9.28 2.24 -8.55
CA VAL A 21 -7.91 2.19 -9.09
C VAL A 21 -6.91 1.51 -8.16
N LYS A 22 -7.38 0.63 -7.26
CA LYS A 22 -6.52 -0.10 -6.31
C LYS A 22 -5.39 -0.87 -7.02
N ALA A 23 -5.68 -1.48 -8.16
CA ALA A 23 -4.69 -2.24 -8.93
C ALA A 23 -3.62 -1.34 -9.58
N GLU A 24 -3.99 -0.14 -10.00
CA GLU A 24 -3.08 0.90 -10.47
C GLU A 24 -2.16 1.37 -9.34
N CYS A 25 -2.72 1.61 -8.15
CA CYS A 25 -1.95 1.99 -6.96
C CYS A 25 -0.90 0.92 -6.61
N GLU A 26 -1.27 -0.37 -6.67
CA GLU A 26 -0.35 -1.49 -6.48
C GLU A 26 0.80 -1.46 -7.50
N ARG A 27 0.50 -1.26 -8.79
CA ARG A 27 1.52 -1.09 -9.84
C ARG A 27 2.43 0.13 -9.61
N VAL A 28 1.91 1.22 -9.04
CA VAL A 28 2.70 2.42 -8.69
C VAL A 28 3.63 2.10 -7.52
N ALA A 29 3.13 1.44 -6.48
CA ALA A 29 3.92 1.04 -5.32
C ALA A 29 5.09 0.13 -5.72
N GLU A 30 4.84 -0.85 -6.58
CA GLU A 30 5.87 -1.73 -7.16
C GLU A 30 6.90 -0.96 -7.98
N ARG A 31 6.46 -0.10 -8.89
CA ARG A 31 7.35 0.68 -9.77
C ARG A 31 8.31 1.56 -8.97
N HIS A 32 7.81 2.19 -7.91
CA HIS A 32 8.60 3.10 -7.10
C HIS A 32 9.27 2.42 -5.89
N ARG A 33 9.02 1.12 -5.68
CA ARG A 33 9.51 0.35 -4.52
C ARG A 33 9.22 1.06 -3.20
N ILE A 34 7.95 1.46 -3.02
CA ILE A 34 7.45 2.13 -1.82
C ILE A 34 6.39 1.28 -1.12
N GLU A 35 6.28 1.43 0.20
CA GLU A 35 5.21 0.80 0.99
C GLU A 35 3.85 1.39 0.57
N MET A 36 2.89 0.52 0.30
CA MET A 36 1.49 0.86 0.13
C MET A 36 0.67 0.31 1.28
N ILE A 37 -0.13 1.18 1.91
CA ILE A 37 -1.03 0.85 3.01
C ILE A 37 -2.46 0.91 2.48
N VAL A 38 -3.13 -0.24 2.47
CA VAL A 38 -4.52 -0.38 2.07
C VAL A 38 -5.38 -0.34 3.32
N VAL A 39 -6.15 0.72 3.50
CA VAL A 39 -7.02 0.93 4.66
C VAL A 39 -8.46 0.58 4.28
N SER A 40 -9.16 -0.19 5.11
CA SER A 40 -10.54 -0.61 4.85
C SER A 40 -11.33 -0.84 6.13
N ASN A 41 -12.64 -0.73 6.08
CA ASN A 41 -13.53 -1.13 7.18
C ASN A 41 -13.75 -2.66 7.26
N GLY A 42 -13.25 -3.43 6.28
CA GLY A 42 -13.27 -4.89 6.30
C GLY A 42 -13.58 -5.51 4.93
N GLY A 43 -13.70 -6.84 4.87
CA GLY A 43 -14.16 -7.54 3.66
C GLY A 43 -13.19 -7.57 2.47
N ILE A 44 -12.06 -6.86 2.55
CA ILE A 44 -11.07 -6.80 1.46
C ILE A 44 -10.10 -7.99 1.54
N ARG A 45 -9.98 -8.72 0.43
CA ARG A 45 -8.96 -9.77 0.28
C ARG A 45 -7.54 -9.15 0.34
N PRO A 46 -6.63 -9.66 1.19
CA PRO A 46 -5.25 -9.20 1.25
C PRO A 46 -4.49 -9.36 -0.07
N SER A 47 -3.65 -8.39 -0.39
CA SER A 47 -2.66 -8.54 -1.48
C SER A 47 -1.59 -9.54 -1.07
N ARG A 48 -1.02 -10.24 -2.06
CA ARG A 48 0.15 -11.12 -1.90
C ARG A 48 1.48 -10.38 -2.07
N ASN A 49 1.42 -9.11 -2.47
CA ASN A 49 2.60 -8.29 -2.72
C ASN A 49 3.24 -7.87 -1.39
N PRO A 50 4.54 -8.14 -1.18
CA PRO A 50 5.23 -7.79 0.07
C PRO A 50 5.33 -6.28 0.33
N LEU A 51 5.14 -5.42 -0.68
CA LEU A 51 5.11 -3.97 -0.52
C LEU A 51 3.75 -3.45 -0.04
N ILE A 52 2.72 -4.30 0.01
CA ILE A 52 1.37 -3.92 0.38
C ILE A 52 1.02 -4.44 1.77
N ARG A 53 0.59 -3.53 2.63
CA ARG A 53 0.09 -3.82 3.97
C ARG A 53 -1.38 -3.47 4.06
N ASN A 54 -2.21 -4.44 4.45
CA ASN A 54 -3.61 -4.20 4.77
C ASN A 54 -3.76 -3.72 6.22
N VAL A 55 -4.57 -2.69 6.42
CA VAL A 55 -4.95 -2.15 7.73
C VAL A 55 -6.47 -2.12 7.77
N ILE A 56 -7.05 -2.88 8.70
CA ILE A 56 -8.49 -2.88 8.94
C ILE A 56 -8.77 -1.91 10.09
N VAL A 57 -9.71 -0.98 9.90
CA VAL A 57 -10.12 0.02 10.90
C VAL A 57 -11.58 -0.19 11.32
N PRO A 58 -11.99 0.28 12.52
CA PRO A 58 -13.36 0.14 13.03
C PRO A 58 -14.41 0.95 12.26
#